data_AF-A0A6G0VPB7-F1
#
_entry.id   AF-A0A6G0VPB7-F1
#
_cell.length_a   1.000
_cell.length_b   1.000
_cell.length_c   1.000
_cell.angle_alpha   90.00
_cell.angle_beta   90.00
_cell.angle_gamma   90.00
#
_symmetry.space_group_name_H-M   'P 1'
#
loop_
_entity.id
_entity.type
_entity.pdbx_description
1 polymer ?
#
loop_
_entity_poly.entity_id
_entity_poly.type
_entity_poly.pdbx_seq_one_letter_code
_entity_poly.pdbx_strand_id
1 'polypeptide(L)'
;MRLHPGPYGPHVHNPDNPVKVATLALQKQDINLRDFYGIWLRATHGLKSNGTILANCIVNSMKKRQTLLFNNNVFLAAIYLDPRYQILLNEEEKTTAITHLVNTWNVLDNLDLDPTENLLDEFENNFANDTTNKINTSCNTEEDIDEFDIFLSSQTTVVSFNNIN
;
A
#
# COMPACT_ATOMS: atom_id res chain seq x y z
N MET A 1 22.17 -47.58 13.37
CA MET A 1 21.86 -46.94 12.07
C MET A 1 20.92 -45.77 12.37
N ARG A 2 21.47 -44.57 12.62
CA ARG A 2 20.69 -43.37 12.92
C ARG A 2 20.39 -42.66 11.60
N LEU A 3 19.12 -42.50 11.26
CA LEU A 3 18.67 -41.75 10.11
C LEU A 3 18.74 -40.25 10.45
N HIS A 4 19.55 -39.50 9.70
CA HIS A 4 19.53 -38.05 9.69
C HIS A 4 18.21 -37.55 9.08
N PRO A 5 17.49 -36.60 9.69
CA PRO A 5 16.44 -35.89 9.00
C PRO A 5 17.05 -34.82 8.07
N GLY A 6 16.62 -34.83 6.81
CA GLY A 6 17.00 -33.83 5.80
C GLY A 6 16.42 -32.44 6.08
N PRO A 7 16.87 -31.40 5.35
CA PRO A 7 16.68 -29.99 5.70
C PRO A 7 15.30 -29.43 5.35
N TYR A 8 14.33 -30.28 4.97
CA TYR A 8 12.99 -29.85 4.60
C TYR A 8 12.04 -30.02 5.79
N GLY A 9 12.16 -29.10 6.74
CA GLY A 9 11.07 -28.81 7.67
C GLY A 9 9.84 -28.29 6.89
N PRO A 10 8.63 -28.41 7.44
CA PRO A 10 7.44 -27.91 6.78
C PRO A 10 7.60 -26.40 6.58
N HIS A 11 7.58 -25.95 5.32
CA HIS A 11 7.36 -24.54 5.03
C HIS A 11 5.98 -24.19 5.57
N VAL A 12 5.96 -23.67 6.79
CA VAL A 12 4.80 -23.03 7.39
C VAL A 12 4.47 -21.88 6.46
N HIS A 13 3.51 -22.09 5.57
CA HIS A 13 2.85 -21.02 4.83
C HIS A 13 2.12 -20.20 5.87
N ASN A 14 2.82 -19.24 6.46
CA ASN A 14 2.28 -18.41 7.49
C ASN A 14 1.22 -17.51 6.82
N PRO A 15 -0.07 -17.61 7.21
CA PRO A 15 -1.16 -16.87 6.58
C PRO A 15 -0.92 -15.34 6.56
N ASP A 16 -0.09 -14.82 7.46
CA ASP A 16 0.13 -13.39 7.66
C ASP A 16 1.30 -12.80 6.86
N ASN A 17 2.00 -13.64 6.11
CA ASN A 17 3.14 -13.28 5.27
C ASN A 17 2.87 -12.09 4.30
N PRO A 18 1.74 -12.01 3.56
CA PRO A 18 1.56 -10.94 2.58
C PRO A 18 1.42 -9.54 3.20
N VAL A 19 0.81 -9.41 4.39
CA VAL A 19 0.64 -8.12 5.06
C VAL A 19 1.97 -7.67 5.65
N LYS A 20 2.69 -8.56 6.34
CA LYS A 20 4.00 -8.25 6.90
C LYS A 20 5.00 -7.84 5.82
N VAL A 21 5.08 -8.59 4.72
CA VAL A 21 5.94 -8.26 3.57
C VAL A 21 5.53 -6.92 2.95
N ALA A 22 4.24 -6.63 2.86
CA ALA A 22 3.77 -5.35 2.36
C ALA A 22 4.16 -4.21 3.30
N THR A 23 3.91 -4.32 4.60
CA THR A 23 4.26 -3.30 5.60
C THR A 23 5.75 -2.96 5.56
N LEU A 24 6.62 -3.97 5.57
CA LEU A 24 8.07 -3.76 5.47
C LEU A 24 8.49 -3.11 4.15
N ALA A 25 7.84 -3.47 3.04
CA ALA A 25 8.13 -2.86 1.74
C ALA A 25 7.63 -1.41 1.66
N LEU A 26 6.48 -1.11 2.28
CA LEU A 26 5.89 0.23 2.35
C LEU A 26 6.66 1.18 3.26
N GLN A 27 7.37 0.66 4.27
CA GLN A 27 8.22 1.44 5.16
C GLN A 27 9.57 1.85 4.53
N LYS A 28 9.85 1.46 3.28
CA LYS A 28 11.05 1.89 2.57
C LYS A 28 10.97 3.37 2.21
N GLN A 29 12.08 4.08 2.39
CA GLN A 29 12.18 5.53 2.19
C GLN A 29 11.87 5.98 0.75
N ASP A 30 12.30 5.20 -0.25
CA ASP A 30 12.21 5.59 -1.67
C ASP A 30 11.06 4.90 -2.42
N ILE A 31 9.91 4.74 -1.78
CA ILE A 31 8.76 4.11 -2.44
C ILE A 31 8.06 5.09 -3.39
N ASN A 32 8.08 4.78 -4.69
CA ASN A 32 7.29 5.52 -5.68
C ASN A 32 5.85 4.97 -5.75
N LEU A 33 4.92 5.79 -6.25
CA LEU A 33 3.48 5.44 -6.30
C LEU A 33 3.20 4.15 -7.10
N ARG A 34 4.01 3.89 -8.12
CA ARG A 34 3.92 2.71 -8.99
C ARG A 34 4.28 1.43 -8.23
N ASP A 35 5.38 1.45 -7.47
CA ASP A 35 5.83 0.33 -6.66
C ASP A 35 4.92 0.09 -5.46
N PHE A 36 4.44 1.18 -4.85
CA PHE A 36 3.35 1.14 -3.87
C PHE A 36 2.14 0.34 -4.41
N TYR A 37 1.66 0.67 -5.61
CA TYR A 37 0.48 0.01 -6.16
C TYR A 37 0.74 -1.48 -6.48
N GLY A 38 1.94 -1.82 -6.93
CA GLY A 38 2.35 -3.22 -7.09
C GLY A 38 2.35 -4.00 -5.78
N ILE A 39 2.86 -3.41 -4.69
CA ILE A 39 2.83 -4.00 -3.34
C ILE A 39 1.38 -4.15 -2.86
N TRP A 40 0.56 -3.13 -3.07
CA TRP A 40 -0.87 -3.11 -2.72
C TRP A 40 -1.64 -4.25 -3.38
N LEU A 41 -1.45 -4.44 -4.69
CA LEU A 41 -2.09 -5.52 -5.45
C LEU A 41 -1.63 -6.90 -4.96
N ARG A 42 -0.32 -7.07 -4.73
CA ARG A 42 0.23 -8.35 -4.25
C ARG A 42 -0.29 -8.70 -2.85
N ALA A 43 -0.36 -7.73 -1.94
CA ALA A 43 -0.90 -7.91 -0.61
C ALA A 43 -2.39 -8.28 -0.65
N THR A 44 -3.17 -7.55 -1.46
CA THR A 44 -4.60 -7.81 -1.65
C THR A 44 -4.85 -9.22 -2.21
N HIS A 45 -4.04 -9.64 -3.19
CA HIS A 45 -4.13 -10.98 -3.75
C HIS A 45 -3.76 -12.06 -2.72
N GLY A 46 -2.64 -11.89 -2.01
CA GLY A 46 -2.18 -12.83 -0.98
C GLY A 46 -3.19 -13.01 0.16
N LEU A 47 -3.84 -11.92 0.59
CA LEU A 47 -4.89 -11.97 1.60
C LEU A 47 -6.14 -12.71 1.11
N LYS A 48 -6.53 -12.50 -0.17
CA LYS A 48 -7.67 -13.22 -0.76
C LYS A 48 -7.42 -14.73 -0.84
N SER A 49 -6.20 -15.17 -1.12
CA SER A 49 -5.86 -16.60 -1.15
C SER A 49 -5.90 -17.27 0.23
N ASN A 50 -5.86 -16.48 1.30
CA ASN A 50 -5.77 -16.93 2.67
C ASN A 50 -7.13 -17.31 3.30
N GLY A 51 -8.21 -16.64 2.86
CA GLY A 51 -9.59 -16.99 3.19
C GLY A 51 -10.07 -16.73 4.62
N THR A 52 -9.23 -16.25 5.54
CA THR A 52 -9.64 -16.00 6.94
C THR A 52 -10.59 -14.81 7.06
N ILE A 53 -11.40 -14.77 8.12
CA ILE A 53 -12.32 -13.65 8.41
C ILE A 53 -11.53 -12.34 8.52
N LEU A 54 -10.42 -12.37 9.26
CA LEU A 54 -9.53 -11.22 9.41
C LEU A 54 -8.96 -10.76 8.05
N ALA A 55 -8.49 -11.70 7.22
CA ALA A 55 -7.97 -11.36 5.88
C ALA A 55 -9.05 -10.70 5.01
N ASN A 56 -10.29 -11.18 5.06
CA ASN A 56 -11.41 -10.58 4.34
C ASN A 56 -11.76 -9.18 4.86
N CYS A 57 -11.72 -8.96 6.18
CA CYS A 57 -11.89 -7.64 6.77
C CYS A 57 -10.80 -6.67 6.27
N ILE A 58 -9.54 -7.11 6.24
CA ILE A 58 -8.42 -6.30 5.74
C ILE A 58 -8.61 -6.00 4.24
N VAL A 59 -8.94 -6.99 3.42
CA VAL A 59 -9.20 -6.78 1.98
C VAL A 59 -10.34 -5.79 1.74
N ASN A 60 -11.40 -5.84 2.55
CA ASN A 60 -12.51 -4.89 2.43
C ASN A 60 -12.07 -3.46 2.80
N SER A 61 -11.26 -3.30 3.85
CA SER A 61 -10.68 -2.01 4.21
C SER A 61 -9.73 -1.49 3.12
N MET A 62 -8.89 -2.36 2.55
CA MET A 62 -8.04 -2.01 1.41
C MET A 62 -8.89 -1.57 0.21
N LYS A 63 -9.93 -2.30 -0.17
CA LYS A 63 -10.81 -1.87 -1.29
C LYS A 63 -11.41 -0.48 -1.08
N LYS A 64 -11.92 -0.20 0.13
CA LYS A 64 -12.45 1.13 0.48
C LYS A 64 -11.39 2.22 0.31
N ARG A 65 -10.18 1.97 0.80
CA ARG A 65 -9.07 2.93 0.66
C ARG A 65 -8.58 3.05 -0.78
N GLN A 66 -8.64 1.98 -1.56
CA GLN A 66 -8.28 2.00 -2.98
C GLN A 66 -9.20 2.95 -3.75
N THR A 67 -10.50 2.98 -3.49
CA THR A 67 -11.40 3.97 -4.11
C THR A 67 -10.94 5.40 -3.83
N LEU A 68 -10.50 5.69 -2.60
CA LEU A 68 -9.98 7.02 -2.25
C LEU A 68 -8.66 7.35 -2.96
N LEU A 69 -7.79 6.36 -3.17
CA LEU A 69 -6.54 6.54 -3.92
C LEU A 69 -6.82 6.89 -5.38
N PHE A 70 -7.79 6.23 -6.00
CA PHE A 70 -8.18 6.49 -7.40
C PHE A 70 -8.96 7.79 -7.57
N ASN A 71 -9.48 8.39 -6.50
CA ASN A 71 -10.02 9.75 -6.53
C ASN A 71 -8.93 10.85 -6.54
N ASN A 72 -7.66 10.49 -6.38
CA ASN A 72 -6.54 11.43 -6.42
C ASN A 72 -5.95 11.51 -7.83
N ASN A 73 -5.96 12.70 -8.44
CA ASN A 73 -5.49 12.92 -9.80
C ASN A 73 -3.98 12.67 -9.97
N VAL A 74 -3.16 12.96 -8.95
CA VAL A 74 -1.72 12.67 -8.94
C VAL A 74 -1.49 11.16 -8.95
N PHE A 75 -2.29 10.43 -8.17
CA PHE A 75 -2.23 8.97 -8.14
C PHE A 75 -2.63 8.38 -9.49
N LEU A 76 -3.77 8.81 -10.07
CA LEU A 76 -4.20 8.38 -11.40
C LEU A 76 -3.15 8.67 -12.48
N ALA A 77 -2.54 9.86 -12.47
CA ALA A 77 -1.47 10.22 -13.38
C ALA A 77 -0.25 9.30 -13.24
N ALA A 78 0.18 9.01 -12.01
CA ALA A 78 1.30 8.11 -11.75
C ALA A 78 1.01 6.67 -12.22
N ILE A 79 -0.22 6.18 -12.06
CA ILE A 79 -0.63 4.86 -12.55
C ILE A 79 -0.73 4.84 -14.07
N TYR A 80 -1.26 5.90 -14.69
CA TYR A 80 -1.36 6.03 -16.14
C TYR A 80 0.02 5.99 -16.82
N LEU A 81 1.05 6.59 -16.21
CA LEU A 81 2.43 6.54 -16.70
C LEU A 81 3.08 5.15 -16.60
N ASP A 82 2.47 4.19 -15.91
CA ASP A 82 2.90 2.79 -15.93
C ASP A 82 2.09 1.95 -16.91
N PRO A 83 2.63 1.53 -18.06
CA PRO A 83 1.92 0.64 -18.99
C PRO A 83 1.40 -0.65 -18.33
N ARG A 84 2.08 -1.16 -17.29
CA ARG A 84 1.66 -2.37 -16.56
C ARG A 84 0.35 -2.19 -15.81
N TYR A 85 0.06 -0.97 -15.36
CA TYR A 85 -1.14 -0.65 -14.57
C TYR A 85 -2.12 0.24 -15.32
N GLN A 86 -1.67 0.94 -16.36
CA GLN A 86 -2.51 1.74 -17.26
C GLN A 86 -3.63 0.90 -17.89
N ILE A 87 -3.37 -0.37 -18.18
CA ILE A 87 -4.37 -1.32 -18.69
C ILE A 87 -5.51 -1.60 -17.69
N LEU A 88 -5.30 -1.30 -16.40
CA LEU A 88 -6.29 -1.50 -15.35
C LEU A 88 -7.21 -0.29 -15.18
N LEU A 89 -6.86 0.85 -15.78
CA LEU A 89 -7.66 2.07 -15.75
C LEU A 89 -8.79 2.02 -16.78
N ASN A 90 -9.95 2.54 -16.41
CA ASN A 90 -11.03 2.80 -17.34
C ASN A 90 -10.79 4.09 -18.15
N GLU A 91 -11.60 4.34 -19.18
CA GLU A 91 -11.40 5.50 -20.07
C GLU A 91 -11.61 6.86 -19.38
N GLU A 92 -12.49 6.94 -18.39
CA GLU A 92 -12.72 8.16 -17.59
C GLU A 92 -11.50 8.46 -16.70
N GLU A 93 -10.96 7.44 -16.03
CA GLU A 93 -9.74 7.53 -15.22
C GLU A 93 -8.53 7.94 -16.08
N LYS A 94 -8.39 7.36 -17.28
CA LYS A 94 -7.34 7.75 -18.24
C LYS A 94 -7.47 9.21 -18.67
N THR A 95 -8.69 9.65 -18.98
CA THR A 95 -8.95 11.04 -19.40
C THR A 95 -8.60 12.02 -18.28
N THR A 96 -8.99 11.68 -17.04
CA THR A 96 -8.64 12.47 -15.84
C THR A 96 -7.12 12.54 -15.64
N ALA A 97 -6.43 11.39 -15.75
CA ALA A 97 -4.98 11.32 -15.63
C ALA A 97 -4.25 12.17 -16.69
N ILE A 98 -4.66 12.06 -17.96
CA ILE A 98 -4.08 12.84 -19.07
C ILE A 98 -4.30 14.34 -18.85
N THR A 99 -5.52 14.73 -18.49
CA THR A 99 -5.86 16.13 -18.21
C THR A 99 -4.97 16.70 -17.10
N HIS A 100 -4.77 15.92 -16.03
CA HIS A 100 -3.90 16.33 -14.93
C HIS A 100 -2.44 16.49 -15.39
N LEU A 101 -1.90 15.53 -16.17
CA LEU A 101 -0.54 15.60 -16.70
C LEU A 101 -0.33 16.81 -17.63
N VAL A 102 -1.29 17.10 -18.51
CA VAL A 102 -1.25 18.27 -19.40
C VAL A 102 -1.24 19.56 -18.58
N ASN A 103 -2.09 19.65 -17.55
CA ASN A 103 -2.11 20.83 -16.68
C ASN A 103 -0.78 20.98 -15.92
N THR A 104 -0.25 19.89 -15.36
CA THR A 104 1.07 19.91 -14.70
C THR A 104 2.18 20.34 -15.65
N TRP A 105 2.16 19.87 -16.90
CA TRP A 105 3.12 20.28 -17.93
C TRP A 105 3.00 21.77 -18.26
N ASN A 106 1.78 22.27 -18.47
CA ASN A 106 1.55 23.69 -18.75
C ASN A 106 2.02 24.57 -17.59
N VAL A 107 1.80 24.15 -16.34
CA VAL A 107 2.34 24.85 -15.16
C VAL A 107 3.87 24.87 -15.21
N LEU A 108 4.52 23.74 -15.50
CA LEU A 108 5.97 23.66 -15.60
C LEU A 108 6.53 24.56 -16.71
N ASP A 109 5.89 24.55 -17.88
CA ASP A 109 6.27 25.38 -19.03
C ASP A 109 6.09 26.88 -18.76
N ASN A 110 5.05 27.25 -18.01
CA ASN A 110 4.81 28.62 -17.58
C ASN A 110 5.77 29.08 -16.46
N LEU A 111 6.35 28.17 -15.69
CA LEU A 111 7.35 28.48 -14.67
C LEU A 111 8.73 28.78 -15.26
N ASP A 112 9.00 28.28 -16.47
CA ASP A 112 10.22 28.60 -17.24
C ASP A 112 10.17 30.00 -17.90
N LEU A 113 9.06 30.74 -17.73
CA LEU A 113 8.90 32.15 -18.08
C LEU A 113 8.88 32.97 -16.77
N ASP A 114 9.78 33.95 -16.63
CA ASP A 114 10.16 34.68 -15.40
C ASP A 114 9.04 35.06 -14.39
N PRO A 115 9.39 35.19 -13.09
CA PRO A 115 8.46 35.13 -11.96
C PRO A 115 7.77 36.46 -11.73
N THR A 116 6.43 36.48 -11.72
CA THR A 116 5.71 37.56 -11.01
C THR A 116 4.43 37.03 -10.42
N GLU A 117 4.48 36.84 -9.09
CA GLU A 117 3.41 37.00 -8.11
C GLU A 117 2.00 36.69 -8.62
N ASN A 118 1.48 35.49 -8.36
CA ASN A 118 0.04 35.19 -8.09
C ASN A 118 -0.30 33.68 -7.98
N LEU A 119 0.65 32.74 -8.15
CA LEU A 119 0.32 31.30 -8.23
C LEU A 119 0.30 30.49 -6.92
N LEU A 120 0.48 31.13 -5.75
CA LEU A 120 0.56 30.40 -4.48
C LEU A 120 -0.80 30.06 -3.84
N ASP A 121 -1.89 30.74 -4.22
CA ASP A 121 -3.20 30.57 -3.55
C ASP A 121 -3.95 29.27 -3.93
N GLU A 122 -3.61 28.64 -5.06
CA GLU A 122 -4.35 27.45 -5.54
C GLU A 122 -3.69 26.11 -5.16
N PHE A 123 -2.39 26.11 -4.83
CA PHE A 123 -1.64 24.90 -4.49
C PHE A 123 -1.69 24.53 -2.99
N GLU A 124 -1.77 25.51 -2.09
CA GLU A 124 -1.77 25.25 -0.63
C GLU A 124 -3.04 24.57 -0.11
N ASN A 125 -4.18 24.74 -0.79
CA ASN A 125 -5.46 24.17 -0.33
C ASN A 125 -5.56 22.64 -0.47
N ASN A 126 -4.60 21.97 -1.13
CA ASN A 126 -4.62 20.52 -1.37
C ASN A 126 -3.57 19.72 -0.59
N PHE A 127 -2.65 20.37 0.14
CA PHE A 127 -1.55 19.68 0.85
C PHE A 127 -1.59 19.83 2.38
N ALA A 128 -2.53 20.59 2.95
CA ALA A 128 -2.51 21.00 4.34
C ALA A 128 -3.04 19.98 5.38
N ASN A 129 -3.28 18.71 5.04
CA ASN A 129 -3.86 17.74 5.99
C ASN A 129 -3.02 16.50 6.30
N ASP A 130 -1.78 16.39 5.85
CA ASP A 130 -0.97 15.21 6.18
C ASP A 130 0.49 15.57 6.41
N THR A 131 0.86 15.82 7.67
CA THR A 131 2.08 15.32 8.32
C THR A 131 2.22 15.98 9.69
N THR A 132 2.07 15.20 10.77
CA THR A 132 3.04 15.15 11.88
C THR A 132 2.74 13.91 12.74
N ASN A 133 3.39 12.79 12.43
CA ASN A 133 3.68 11.77 13.44
C ASN A 133 5.17 11.46 13.35
N LYS A 134 5.96 12.15 14.19
CA LYS A 134 7.36 11.84 14.42
C LYS A 134 7.45 10.49 15.11
N ILE A 135 7.97 9.48 14.43
CA ILE A 135 8.29 8.19 15.02
C ILE A 135 9.80 8.13 15.25
N ASN A 136 10.18 8.18 16.53
CA ASN A 136 11.56 7.98 16.98
C ASN A 136 11.93 6.51 16.74
N THR A 137 12.91 6.25 15.88
CA THR A 137 13.42 4.90 15.62
C THR A 137 14.69 4.68 16.43
N SER A 138 14.64 3.82 17.44
CA SER A 138 15.82 3.20 18.03
C SER A 138 15.72 1.70 17.78
N CYS A 139 16.68 1.18 17.00
CA CYS A 139 16.78 -0.22 16.61
C CYS A 139 17.71 -0.96 17.57
N ASN A 140 17.19 -1.98 18.25
CA ASN A 140 18.02 -3.02 18.85
C ASN A 140 17.63 -4.36 18.22
N THR A 141 18.58 -4.97 17.53
CA THR A 141 18.54 -6.34 17.03
C THR A 141 19.06 -7.27 18.11
N GLU A 142 18.21 -8.11 18.69
CA GLU A 142 18.55 -9.48 19.14
C GLU A 142 17.31 -10.36 18.98
N GLU A 143 17.54 -11.65 18.76
CA GLU A 143 16.57 -12.69 18.40
C GLU A 143 15.34 -12.69 19.31
N ASP A 144 14.16 -12.32 18.79
CA ASP A 144 12.90 -12.54 19.50
C ASP A 144 11.74 -12.64 18.52
N ILE A 145 10.78 -13.49 18.87
CA ILE A 145 9.58 -13.78 18.10
C ILE A 145 8.94 -12.45 17.66
N ASP A 146 8.74 -12.30 16.34
CA ASP A 146 8.20 -11.08 15.73
C ASP A 146 6.90 -10.66 16.44
N GLU A 147 6.97 -9.64 17.30
CA GLU A 147 5.87 -9.09 18.08
C GLU A 147 4.65 -8.79 17.20
N PHE A 148 4.92 -8.39 15.96
CA PHE A 148 3.90 -8.16 14.94
C PHE A 148 3.18 -9.45 14.49
N ASP A 149 3.88 -10.57 14.35
CA ASP A 149 3.26 -11.86 14.02
C ASP A 149 2.46 -12.41 15.22
N ILE A 150 2.92 -12.18 16.45
CA ILE A 150 2.16 -12.51 17.67
C ILE A 150 0.85 -11.70 17.70
N PHE A 151 0.93 -10.40 17.40
CA PHE A 151 -0.25 -9.55 17.32
C PHE A 151 -1.25 -10.04 16.27
N LEU A 152 -0.82 -10.30 15.03
CA LEU A 152 -1.72 -10.76 13.96
C LEU A 152 -2.37 -12.12 14.28
N SER A 153 -1.59 -13.05 14.84
CA SER A 153 -2.11 -14.37 15.24
C SER A 153 -3.11 -14.28 16.40
N SER A 154 -2.86 -13.43 17.40
CA SER A 154 -3.78 -13.22 18.53
C SER A 154 -5.19 -12.76 18.09
N GLN A 155 -5.26 -11.90 17.07
CA GLN A 155 -6.52 -11.36 16.56
C GLN A 155 -7.29 -12.36 15.68
N THR A 156 -6.64 -13.45 15.25
CA THR A 156 -7.26 -14.51 14.46
C THR A 156 -8.08 -15.48 15.33
N THR A 157 -7.76 -15.58 16.63
CA THR A 157 -8.32 -16.60 17.55
C THR A 157 -9.61 -16.17 18.26
N VAL A 158 -10.01 -14.90 18.16
CA VAL A 158 -11.09 -14.33 19.00
C VAL A 158 -12.52 -14.63 18.51
N VAL A 159 -12.70 -15.45 17.48
CA VAL A 159 -14.05 -15.81 16.98
C VAL A 159 -14.15 -17.32 16.71
N SER A 160 -14.16 -18.12 17.79
CA SER A 160 -14.59 -19.53 17.73
C SER A 160 -15.50 -19.93 18.89
N PHE A 161 -16.18 -18.98 19.52
CA PHE A 161 -17.23 -19.31 20.48
C PHE A 161 -18.55 -18.63 20.11
N ASN A 162 -19.60 -19.47 20.17
CA ASN A 162 -21.04 -19.24 19.99
C ASN A 162 -21.54 -19.57 18.57
N ASN A 163 -22.25 -20.66 18.29
CA ASN A 163 -23.07 -21.53 19.14
C ASN A 163 -23.12 -22.97 18.59
N ILE A 164 -22.82 -23.94 19.45
CA ILE A 164 -23.45 -25.26 19.43
C ILE A 164 -24.51 -25.21 20.54
N ASN A 165 -25.78 -25.26 20.14
CA ASN A 165 -26.89 -25.93 20.83
C ASN A 165 -28.16 -25.76 19.99
#